data_AF-A0A7W1YIR2-F1
#
_entry.id   AF-A0A7W1YIR2-F1
#
_cell.length_a   1.000
_cell.length_b   1.000
_cell.length_c   1.000
_cell.angle_alpha   90.00
_cell.angle_beta   90.00
_cell.angle_gamma   90.00
#
_symmetry.space_group_name_H-M   'P 1'
#
loop_
_entity.id
_entity.type
_entity.pdbx_description
1 polymer ?
#
loop_
_entity_poly.entity_id
_entity_poly.type
_entity_poly.pdbx_seq_one_letter_code
_entity_poly.pdbx_strand_id
1 'polypeptide(L)'
;MTIAIRILILSAAVLLTSACGQGDRAITLDQTPEPVRTAILNEAAGDPIERITQGIFAGKECYTVAVARADRRSWYCVDNQGRTCE
;
A
#
# COMPACT_ATOMS: atom_id res chain seq x y z
N MET A 1 19.06 -1.20 46.09
CA MET A 1 19.36 -2.46 45.38
C MET A 1 19.24 -2.21 43.89
N THR A 2 20.37 -2.29 43.21
CA THR A 2 20.59 -2.09 41.78
C THR A 2 20.09 -3.32 41.02
N ILE A 3 19.24 -3.16 39.99
CA ILE A 3 19.04 -4.21 38.97
C ILE A 3 19.33 -3.59 37.61
N ALA A 4 20.40 -4.09 37.02
CA ALA A 4 21.04 -3.60 35.81
C ALA A 4 20.32 -4.10 34.54
N ILE A 5 20.11 -3.16 33.64
CA ILE A 5 20.21 -3.22 32.17
C ILE A 5 20.66 -4.59 31.62
N ARG A 6 19.83 -5.22 30.76
CA ARG A 6 20.18 -5.85 29.45
C ARG A 6 18.92 -6.32 28.74
N ILE A 7 18.30 -5.47 27.91
CA ILE A 7 17.47 -5.97 26.81
C ILE A 7 17.98 -5.32 25.53
N LEU A 8 18.46 -6.20 24.65
CA LEU A 8 19.07 -5.88 23.38
C LEU A 8 18.13 -5.03 22.52
N ILE A 9 18.75 -4.06 21.87
CA ILE A 9 18.23 -3.33 20.73
C ILE A 9 17.94 -4.36 19.64
N LEU A 10 16.74 -4.93 19.61
CA LEU A 10 16.22 -5.53 18.40
C LEU A 10 15.65 -4.37 17.61
N SER A 11 16.34 -4.00 16.53
CA SER A 11 15.87 -3.04 15.54
C SER A 11 14.49 -3.47 15.08
N ALA A 12 13.44 -2.92 15.71
CA ALA A 12 12.13 -2.87 15.12
C ALA A 12 12.32 -1.97 13.91
N ALA A 13 12.58 -2.60 12.75
CA ALA A 13 12.32 -1.98 11.48
C ALA A 13 10.89 -1.45 11.60
N VAL A 14 10.78 -0.14 11.78
CA VAL A 14 9.52 0.58 11.63
C VAL A 14 9.16 0.34 10.18
N LEU A 15 8.42 -0.73 9.94
CA LEU A 15 7.71 -0.93 8.70
C LEU A 15 6.73 0.22 8.70
N LEU A 16 7.13 1.32 8.06
CA LEU A 16 6.26 2.38 7.60
C LEU A 16 5.18 1.66 6.81
N THR A 17 4.09 1.30 7.47
CA THR A 17 2.85 0.97 6.81
C THR A 17 2.40 2.27 6.19
N SER A 18 2.98 2.58 5.04
CA SER A 18 2.65 3.67 4.14
C SER A 18 1.28 3.38 3.53
N ALA A 19 0.26 3.35 4.39
CA ALA A 19 -1.05 3.73 3.93
C ALA A 19 -0.87 5.12 3.35
N CYS A 20 -1.11 5.27 2.04
CA CYS A 20 -1.22 6.59 1.44
C CYS A 20 -2.12 7.43 2.35
N GLY A 21 -1.56 8.54 2.83
CA GLY A 21 -2.10 9.27 3.96
C GLY A 21 -3.11 10.31 3.52
N GLN A 22 -4.19 10.41 4.32
CA GLN A 22 -5.11 11.54 4.49
C GLN A 22 -5.28 12.46 3.27
N GLY A 23 -6.39 12.26 2.56
CA GLY A 23 -6.78 13.04 1.37
C GLY A 23 -7.11 12.17 0.17
N ASP A 24 -7.13 10.85 0.36
CA ASP A 24 -7.29 9.90 -0.72
C ASP A 24 -8.71 9.96 -1.30
N ARG A 25 -8.80 10.13 -2.62
CA ARG A 25 -10.05 10.10 -3.38
C ARG A 25 -10.32 8.67 -3.84
N ALA A 26 -11.50 8.15 -3.50
CA ALA A 26 -11.97 6.89 -4.07
C ALA A 26 -12.16 7.04 -5.59
N ILE A 27 -11.57 6.11 -6.34
CA ILE A 27 -11.65 6.06 -7.80
C ILE A 27 -11.96 4.64 -8.27
N THR A 28 -12.39 4.51 -9.52
CA THR A 28 -12.54 3.22 -10.18
C THR A 28 -11.25 2.83 -10.91
N LEU A 29 -11.11 1.54 -11.23
CA LEU A 29 -9.98 1.04 -12.03
C LEU A 29 -9.87 1.79 -13.37
N ASP A 30 -11.01 2.21 -13.93
CA ASP A 30 -11.04 2.92 -15.20
C ASP A 30 -10.42 4.32 -15.19
N GLN A 31 -10.38 4.92 -14.00
CA GLN A 31 -9.80 6.25 -13.79
C GLN A 31 -8.29 6.19 -13.55
N THR A 32 -7.71 4.99 -13.46
CA THR A 32 -6.26 4.82 -13.31
C THR A 32 -5.54 4.94 -14.66
N PRO A 33 -4.32 5.52 -14.69
CA PRO A 33 -3.46 5.46 -15.86
C PRO A 33 -3.19 4.01 -16.29
N GLU A 34 -2.97 3.77 -17.59
CA GLU A 34 -2.69 2.44 -18.13
C GLU A 34 -1.60 1.64 -17.37
N PRO A 35 -0.42 2.21 -17.03
CA PRO A 35 0.60 1.46 -16.30
C PRO A 35 0.13 1.04 -14.91
N VAL A 36 -0.64 1.90 -14.24
CA VAL A 36 -1.22 1.63 -12.92
C VAL A 36 -2.28 0.53 -13.04
N ARG A 37 -3.19 0.64 -14.01
CA ARG A 37 -4.22 -0.37 -14.28
C ARG A 37 -3.60 -1.76 -14.47
N THR A 38 -2.55 -1.83 -15.28
CA THR A 38 -1.86 -3.08 -15.59
C THR A 38 -1.23 -3.68 -14.33
N ALA A 39 -0.54 -2.86 -13.54
CA ALA A 39 0.05 -3.29 -12.28
C ALA A 39 -1.00 -3.81 -11.29
N ILE A 40 -2.12 -3.11 -11.14
CA ILE A 40 -3.24 -3.51 -10.28
C ILE A 40 -3.81 -4.86 -10.71
N LEU A 41 -4.07 -5.04 -12.01
CA LEU A 41 -4.62 -6.30 -12.52
C LEU A 41 -3.64 -7.47 -12.33
N ASN A 42 -2.35 -7.24 -12.54
CA ASN A 42 -1.32 -8.25 -12.33
C ASN A 42 -1.21 -8.66 -10.85
N GLU A 43 -1.21 -7.69 -9.92
CA GLU A 43 -1.10 -7.96 -8.48
C GLU A 43 -2.38 -8.54 -7.88
N ALA A 44 -3.54 -8.15 -8.42
CA ALA A 44 -4.81 -8.76 -8.04
C ALA A 44 -4.90 -10.22 -8.50
N ALA A 45 -4.23 -10.61 -9.60
CA ALA A 45 -4.21 -11.99 -10.12
C ALA A 45 -5.62 -12.61 -10.29
N GLY A 46 -6.62 -11.78 -10.59
CA GLY A 46 -8.03 -12.18 -10.73
C GLY A 46 -8.86 -12.12 -9.45
N ASP A 47 -8.26 -11.83 -8.29
CA ASP A 47 -8.99 -11.60 -7.05
C ASP A 47 -9.86 -10.32 -7.12
N PRO A 48 -11.01 -10.27 -6.42
CA PRO A 48 -11.88 -9.10 -6.41
C PRO A 48 -11.19 -7.85 -5.84
N ILE A 49 -11.18 -6.78 -6.63
CA ILE A 49 -10.74 -5.45 -6.17
C ILE A 49 -11.90 -4.80 -5.41
N GLU A 50 -11.70 -4.52 -4.13
CA GLU A 50 -12.73 -3.91 -3.27
C GLU A 50 -12.70 -2.38 -3.30
N ARG A 51 -11.49 -1.80 -3.36
CA ARG A 51 -11.31 -0.34 -3.27
C ARG A 51 -10.02 0.10 -3.95
N ILE A 52 -10.10 1.18 -4.72
CA ILE A 52 -8.94 1.90 -5.23
C ILE A 52 -9.05 3.34 -4.73
N THR A 53 -7.95 3.86 -4.21
CA THR A 53 -7.89 5.21 -3.66
C THR A 53 -6.65 5.91 -4.19
N GLN A 54 -6.84 7.08 -4.80
CA GLN A 54 -5.79 7.92 -5.33
C GLN A 54 -5.41 8.96 -4.28
N GLY A 55 -4.12 9.07 -3.96
CA GLY A 55 -3.60 9.97 -2.95
C GLY A 55 -2.20 10.43 -3.27
N ILE A 56 -1.59 11.12 -2.30
CA ILE A 56 -0.19 11.58 -2.38
C ILE A 56 0.61 10.90 -1.27
N PHE A 57 1.67 10.19 -1.63
CA PHE A 57 2.63 9.63 -0.68
C PHE A 57 4.03 10.18 -1.00
N ALA A 58 4.71 10.72 0.02
CA ALA A 58 6.03 11.35 -0.14
C ALA A 58 6.12 12.41 -1.27
N GLY A 59 5.03 13.17 -1.49
CA GLY A 59 4.95 14.19 -2.55
C GLY A 59 4.76 13.62 -3.97
N LYS A 60 4.52 12.32 -4.11
CA LYS A 60 4.24 11.63 -5.37
C LYS A 60 2.81 11.09 -5.38
N GLU A 61 2.22 11.06 -6.56
CA GLU A 61 0.92 10.46 -6.77
C GLU A 61 0.99 8.94 -6.62
N CYS A 62 0.08 8.40 -5.81
CA CYS A 62 0.04 6.99 -5.46
C CYS A 62 -1.39 6.46 -5.43
N TYR A 63 -1.52 5.17 -5.65
CA TYR A 63 -2.79 4.45 -5.77
C TYR A 63 -2.78 3.28 -4.79
N THR A 64 -3.59 3.39 -3.74
CA THR A 64 -3.78 2.31 -2.77
C THR A 64 -4.92 1.40 -3.21
N VAL A 65 -4.66 0.10 -3.29
CA VAL A 65 -5.62 -0.90 -3.71
C VAL A 65 -5.88 -1.91 -2.60
N ALA A 66 -7.16 -2.16 -2.34
CA ALA A 66 -7.65 -3.23 -1.49
C ALA A 66 -8.13 -4.39 -2.37
N VAL A 67 -7.62 -5.58 -2.11
CA VAL A 67 -8.01 -6.80 -2.80
C VAL A 67 -8.51 -7.82 -1.78
N ALA A 68 -9.68 -8.39 -2.03
CA ALA A 68 -10.23 -9.48 -1.25
C ALA A 68 -9.59 -10.80 -1.70
N ARG A 69 -8.68 -11.34 -0.89
CA ARG A 69 -8.16 -12.71 -1.07
C ARG A 69 -9.00 -13.68 -0.25
N ALA A 70 -8.91 -14.97 -0.55
CA ALA A 70 -9.75 -16.03 0.01
C ALA A 70 -9.91 -15.99 1.55
N ASP A 71 -8.86 -15.62 2.28
CA ASP A 71 -8.82 -15.63 3.74
C ASP A 71 -8.55 -14.25 4.37
N ARG A 72 -8.21 -13.24 3.57
CA ARG A 72 -7.77 -11.93 4.07
C ARG A 72 -7.94 -10.82 3.05
N ARG A 73 -8.06 -9.60 3.55
CA ARG A 73 -7.91 -8.39 2.74
C ARG A 73 -6.43 -8.02 2.62
N SER A 74 -5.94 -7.89 1.40
CA SER A 74 -4.59 -7.40 1.12
C SER A 74 -4.65 -5.95 0.66
N TRP A 75 -3.63 -5.16 1.04
CA TRP A 75 -3.46 -3.79 0.60
C TRP A 75 -2.09 -3.64 -0.04
N TYR A 76 -2.02 -2.93 -1.16
CA TYR A 76 -0.76 -2.53 -1.78
C TYR A 76 -0.88 -1.14 -2.39
N CYS A 77 0.27 -0.51 -2.60
CA CYS A 77 0.37 0.83 -3.16
C CYS A 77 1.12 0.77 -4.49
N VAL A 78 0.62 1.52 -5.48
CA VAL A 78 1.22 1.63 -6.80
C VAL A 78 1.46 3.11 -7.15
N ASP A 79 2.64 3.47 -7.65
CA ASP A 79 2.94 4.82 -8.14
C ASP A 79 2.33 5.06 -9.54
N ASN A 80 2.46 6.27 -10.08
CA ASN A 80 1.95 6.61 -11.41
C ASN A 80 2.63 5.85 -12.58
N GLN A 81 3.69 5.09 -12.33
CA GLN A 81 4.40 4.25 -13.31
C GLN A 81 4.08 2.76 -13.16
N GLY A 82 3.16 2.38 -12.27
CA GLY A 82 2.80 0.98 -12.06
C GLY A 82 3.77 0.22 -11.14
N ARG A 83 4.64 0.91 -10.39
CA ARG A 83 5.58 0.29 -9.45
C ARG A 83 5.07 0.35 -8.02
N THR A 84 5.51 -0.56 -7.17
CA THR A 84 5.21 -0.47 -5.74
C THR A 84 5.75 0.85 -5.18
N CYS A 85 4.96 1.52 -4.33
CA CYS A 85 5.41 2.71 -3.64
C CYS A 85 6.53 2.34 -2.64
N GLU A 86 7.74 2.83 -2.88
CA GLU A 86 8.92 2.67 -2.00
C GLU A 86 9.23 3.97 -1.23
#